data_AF-A0A935KHE7-F1
#
_entry.id   AF-A0A935KHE7-F1
#
_cell.length_a   1.000
_cell.length_b   1.000
_cell.length_c   1.000
_cell.angle_alpha   90.00
_cell.angle_beta   90.00
_cell.angle_gamma   90.00
#
_symmetry.space_group_name_H-M   'P 1'
#
loop_
_entity.id
_entity.type
_entity.pdbx_description
1 polymer ?
#
loop_
_entity_poly.entity_id
_entity_poly.type
_entity_poly.pdbx_seq_one_letter_code
_entity_poly.pdbx_strand_id
1 'polypeptide(L)'
;MRLMKFYSTPFTALLLMLAVMNASCDKQPIGPEGPDPLGPGDYMTFAAFRALYPGSGDFPIPTGTKRIRGTVISNNINEASGVYRLQDESGAGIYLFTVIGSPIYPMGSVLEIDATSGGKLTLYNGDLELMSVPQANIVQTSGAITISPRVATVAEIVTNKNTWASTLVKINNVTSITQASSNSTGVTYNVTDATGTLSMFVRTVSGITVNLSGTSVTGYVSIFNTTTQVGIRTAADIQ
;
A
#
# COMPACT_ATOMS: atom_id res chain seq x y z
N MET A 1 -53.25 9.31 -74.71
CA MET A 1 -52.77 8.39 -75.76
C MET A 1 -51.40 7.88 -75.36
N ARG A 2 -51.19 6.55 -75.41
CA ARG A 2 -49.93 5.79 -75.30
C ARG A 2 -49.31 5.42 -73.94
N LEU A 3 -49.73 4.23 -73.50
CA LEU A 3 -48.96 3.02 -73.10
C LEU A 3 -48.18 2.93 -71.78
N MET A 4 -48.65 1.96 -70.96
CA MET A 4 -48.01 1.25 -69.85
C MET A 4 -46.64 0.65 -70.20
N LYS A 5 -45.80 0.48 -69.18
CA LYS A 5 -45.11 -0.81 -68.92
C LYS A 5 -44.90 -0.99 -67.41
N PHE A 6 -45.63 -1.95 -66.84
CA PHE A 6 -45.37 -2.61 -65.57
C PHE A 6 -44.14 -3.51 -65.70
N TYR A 7 -43.30 -3.58 -64.66
CA TYR A 7 -42.42 -4.72 -64.43
C TYR A 7 -42.40 -5.06 -62.93
N SER A 8 -42.63 -6.35 -62.68
CA SER A 8 -42.75 -7.03 -61.40
C SER A 8 -41.40 -7.47 -60.83
N THR A 9 -41.29 -7.35 -59.50
CA THR A 9 -40.41 -8.02 -58.50
C THR A 9 -39.98 -9.46 -58.86
N PRO A 10 -38.88 -10.06 -58.31
CA PRO A 10 -38.73 -10.24 -56.85
C PRO A 10 -37.30 -10.53 -56.26
N PHE A 11 -37.30 -10.82 -54.94
CA PHE A 11 -36.36 -11.64 -54.15
C PHE A 11 -35.19 -10.98 -53.37
N THR A 12 -35.32 -11.10 -52.03
CA THR A 12 -34.29 -11.40 -51.00
C THR A 12 -33.12 -10.44 -50.75
N ALA A 13 -33.04 -9.90 -49.52
CA ALA A 13 -32.18 -10.46 -48.48
C ALA A 13 -32.41 -9.74 -47.13
N LEU A 14 -32.78 -10.53 -46.13
CA LEU A 14 -32.84 -10.21 -44.71
C LEU A 14 -31.40 -10.04 -44.20
N LEU A 15 -31.00 -8.85 -43.76
CA LEU A 15 -29.75 -8.68 -43.00
C LEU A 15 -30.06 -8.37 -41.54
N LEU A 16 -29.80 -9.38 -40.72
CA LEU A 16 -29.85 -9.41 -39.28
C LEU A 16 -28.80 -8.41 -38.73
N MET A 17 -29.23 -7.29 -38.14
CA MET A 17 -28.31 -6.46 -37.34
C MET A 17 -27.99 -7.20 -36.05
N LEU A 18 -26.81 -7.80 -36.00
CA LEU A 18 -26.22 -8.36 -34.79
C LEU A 18 -25.78 -7.19 -33.90
N ALA A 19 -26.44 -7.04 -32.75
CA ALA A 19 -26.02 -6.12 -31.71
C ALA A 19 -24.68 -6.60 -31.12
N VAL A 20 -23.60 -5.89 -31.41
CA VAL A 20 -22.28 -6.14 -30.81
C VAL A 20 -22.30 -5.52 -29.42
N MET A 21 -22.68 -6.30 -28.42
CA MET A 21 -22.40 -5.95 -27.03
C MET A 21 -20.90 -6.11 -26.81
N ASN A 22 -20.15 -5.00 -26.89
CA ASN A 22 -18.81 -4.94 -26.32
C ASN A 22 -18.94 -4.96 -24.81
N ALA A 23 -19.02 -6.16 -24.24
CA ALA A 23 -18.61 -6.38 -22.86
C ALA A 23 -17.10 -6.14 -22.82
N SER A 24 -16.72 -4.88 -22.59
CA SER A 24 -15.36 -4.53 -22.20
C SER A 24 -15.13 -5.12 -20.81
N CYS A 25 -14.74 -6.39 -20.77
CA CYS A 25 -14.15 -6.99 -19.59
C CYS A 25 -12.86 -6.22 -19.33
N ASP A 26 -12.93 -5.32 -18.34
CA ASP A 26 -11.80 -4.61 -17.75
C ASP A 26 -10.94 -5.63 -17.00
N LYS A 27 -10.25 -6.51 -17.74
CA LYS A 27 -9.20 -7.34 -17.19
C LYS A 27 -8.01 -6.41 -17.00
N GLN A 28 -7.87 -5.90 -15.76
CA GLN A 28 -6.55 -5.46 -15.31
C GLN A 28 -5.53 -6.53 -15.71
N PRO A 29 -4.34 -6.17 -16.22
CA PRO A 29 -3.33 -7.16 -16.58
C PRO A 29 -3.04 -8.03 -15.35
N ILE A 30 -3.55 -9.26 -15.35
CA ILE A 30 -3.21 -10.25 -14.35
C ILE A 30 -1.79 -10.67 -14.73
N GLY A 31 -0.83 -10.39 -13.85
CA GLY A 31 0.56 -10.81 -14.02
C GLY A 31 0.65 -12.33 -14.22
N PRO A 32 1.76 -12.84 -14.78
CA PRO A 32 1.92 -14.26 -15.07
C PRO A 32 1.63 -15.13 -13.83
N GLU A 33 0.76 -16.13 -13.99
CA GLU A 33 0.33 -17.06 -12.92
C GLU A 33 1.40 -18.12 -12.56
N GLY A 34 2.63 -17.99 -13.06
CA GLY A 34 3.75 -18.87 -12.73
C GLY A 34 4.50 -18.43 -11.47
N PRO A 35 5.35 -19.30 -10.88
CA PRO A 35 6.32 -18.87 -9.87
C PRO A 35 7.15 -17.72 -10.46
N ASP A 36 7.39 -16.69 -9.64
CA ASP A 36 8.07 -15.47 -10.06
C ASP A 36 9.40 -15.82 -10.78
N PRO A 37 9.59 -15.38 -12.05
CA PRO A 37 10.82 -15.64 -12.79
C PRO A 37 12.07 -14.98 -12.18
N LEU A 38 11.90 -14.06 -11.22
CA LEU A 38 13.00 -13.34 -10.57
C LEU A 38 13.17 -13.77 -9.11
N GLY A 39 14.41 -14.07 -8.72
CA GLY A 39 14.79 -14.49 -7.37
C GLY A 39 15.17 -13.31 -6.46
N PRO A 40 15.33 -13.53 -5.14
CA PRO A 40 15.69 -12.49 -4.16
C PRO A 40 16.98 -11.69 -4.45
N GLY A 41 17.84 -12.12 -5.39
CA GLY A 41 19.05 -11.41 -5.82
C GLY A 41 18.84 -10.40 -6.96
N ASP A 42 17.68 -10.43 -7.59
CA ASP A 42 17.33 -9.58 -8.74
C ASP A 42 16.81 -8.21 -8.28
N TYR A 43 16.33 -8.12 -7.04
CA TYR A 43 15.79 -6.90 -6.43
C TYR A 43 16.78 -6.26 -5.46
N MET A 44 16.69 -4.94 -5.31
CA MET A 44 17.31 -4.21 -4.20
C MET A 44 16.40 -4.31 -2.97
N THR A 45 16.99 -4.59 -1.80
CA THR A 45 16.24 -4.58 -0.54
C THR A 45 15.80 -3.18 -0.17
N PHE A 46 14.69 -3.03 0.54
CA PHE A 46 14.25 -1.76 1.09
C PHE A 46 15.30 -1.17 2.04
N ALA A 47 16.07 -1.96 2.76
CA ALA A 47 17.18 -1.46 3.58
C ALA A 47 18.23 -0.71 2.72
N ALA A 48 18.67 -1.31 1.62
CA ALA A 48 19.62 -0.70 0.69
C ALA A 48 19.00 0.49 -0.05
N PHE A 49 17.74 0.37 -0.46
CA PHE A 49 17.01 1.44 -1.15
C PHE A 49 16.82 2.68 -0.27
N ARG A 50 16.45 2.51 0.99
CA ARG A 50 16.37 3.62 1.97
C ARG A 50 17.70 4.31 2.17
N ALA A 51 18.81 3.55 2.17
CA ALA A 51 20.15 4.09 2.33
C ALA A 51 20.61 4.99 1.16
N LEU A 52 19.88 5.01 0.04
CA LEU A 52 20.11 5.99 -1.03
C LEU A 52 19.77 7.42 -0.60
N TYR A 53 18.88 7.60 0.38
CA TYR A 53 18.44 8.92 0.81
C TYR A 53 19.53 9.65 1.60
N PRO A 54 19.95 10.87 1.19
CA PRO A 54 21.01 11.62 1.87
C PRO A 54 20.57 12.28 3.19
N GLY A 55 19.30 12.13 3.59
CA GLY A 55 18.77 12.63 4.86
C GLY A 55 18.00 13.95 4.79
N SER A 56 17.95 14.62 3.63
CA SER A 56 17.15 15.85 3.46
C SER A 56 16.79 16.11 1.99
N GLY A 57 15.74 16.92 1.78
CA GLY A 57 15.25 17.33 0.46
C GLY A 57 14.58 16.20 -0.32
N ASP A 58 14.21 16.52 -1.56
CA ASP A 58 13.78 15.52 -2.54
C ASP A 58 15.01 14.90 -3.21
N PHE A 59 15.11 13.58 -3.17
CA PHE A 59 16.20 12.82 -3.75
C PHE A 59 15.70 11.97 -4.92
N PRO A 60 16.00 12.33 -6.19
CA PRO A 60 15.66 11.51 -7.34
C PRO A 60 16.37 10.16 -7.29
N ILE A 61 15.65 9.08 -7.57
CA ILE A 61 16.25 7.75 -7.63
C ILE A 61 17.25 7.68 -8.79
N PRO A 62 18.53 7.33 -8.55
CA PRO A 62 19.54 7.25 -9.60
C PRO A 62 19.18 6.25 -10.70
N THR A 63 19.51 6.60 -11.94
CA THR A 63 19.44 5.66 -13.08
C THR A 63 20.27 4.41 -12.78
N GLY A 64 19.73 3.24 -13.13
CA GLY A 64 20.39 1.95 -12.89
C GLY A 64 20.17 1.38 -11.49
N THR A 65 19.44 2.07 -10.60
CA THR A 65 18.94 1.48 -9.35
C THR A 65 18.08 0.26 -9.70
N LYS A 66 18.39 -0.91 -9.10
CA LYS A 66 17.58 -2.12 -9.29
C LYS A 66 16.14 -1.89 -8.81
N ARG A 67 15.20 -2.64 -9.38
CA ARG A 67 13.82 -2.68 -8.90
C ARG A 67 13.77 -3.14 -7.45
N ILE A 68 12.73 -2.69 -6.75
CA ILE A 68 12.45 -3.10 -5.37
C ILE A 68 11.16 -3.91 -5.33
N ARG A 69 11.03 -4.79 -4.34
CA ARG A 69 9.85 -5.64 -4.18
C ARG A 69 9.49 -5.77 -2.70
N GLY A 70 8.20 -5.67 -2.39
CA GLY A 70 7.69 -5.85 -1.03
C GLY A 70 6.21 -6.16 -0.99
N THR A 71 5.73 -6.64 0.15
CA THR A 71 4.30 -6.84 0.39
C THR A 71 3.69 -5.61 1.05
N VAL A 72 2.48 -5.25 0.67
CA VAL A 72 1.68 -4.22 1.35
C VAL A 72 1.30 -4.75 2.73
N ILE A 73 1.70 -4.06 3.79
CA ILE A 73 1.40 -4.40 5.18
C ILE A 73 0.32 -3.51 5.80
N SER A 74 0.04 -2.35 5.22
CA SER A 74 -1.00 -1.43 5.71
C SER A 74 -2.40 -1.80 5.23
N ASN A 75 -3.41 -1.39 5.98
CA ASN A 75 -4.78 -1.30 5.48
C ASN A 75 -4.95 0.04 4.76
N ASN A 76 -5.21 -0.01 3.44
CA ASN A 76 -5.36 1.18 2.60
C ASN A 76 -6.53 2.10 3.01
N ILE A 77 -7.52 1.59 3.74
CA ILE A 77 -8.64 2.38 4.28
C ILE A 77 -8.23 3.09 5.60
N ASN A 78 -7.27 2.52 6.34
CA ASN A 78 -6.68 3.19 7.51
C ASN A 78 -5.49 4.11 7.14
N GLU A 79 -5.19 4.23 5.85
CA GLU A 79 -4.19 5.15 5.31
C GLU A 79 -4.81 6.33 4.57
N ALA A 80 -4.01 7.34 4.24
CA ALA A 80 -4.44 8.38 3.30
C ALA A 80 -4.66 7.80 1.90
N SER A 81 -5.48 8.45 1.08
CA SER A 81 -5.67 8.01 -0.30
C SER A 81 -4.34 7.98 -1.06
N GLY A 82 -4.04 6.86 -1.72
CA GLY A 82 -2.80 6.66 -2.46
C GLY A 82 -1.60 6.25 -1.60
N VAL A 83 -1.76 6.12 -0.29
CA VAL A 83 -0.69 5.74 0.64
C VAL A 83 -0.72 4.25 0.95
N TYR A 84 0.46 3.64 0.91
CA TYR A 84 0.69 2.25 1.28
C TYR A 84 1.99 2.12 2.08
N ARG A 85 2.03 1.17 3.01
CA ARG A 85 3.24 0.75 3.72
C ARG A 85 3.62 -0.61 3.17
N LEU A 86 4.83 -0.73 2.62
CA LEU A 86 5.35 -1.99 2.14
C LEU A 86 6.49 -2.47 3.04
N GLN A 87 6.66 -3.77 3.16
CA GLN A 87 7.80 -4.40 3.82
C GLN A 87 8.38 -5.52 2.94
N ASP A 88 9.70 -5.65 2.94
CA ASP A 88 10.40 -6.70 2.19
C ASP A 88 10.97 -7.79 3.11
N GLU A 89 11.62 -8.79 2.51
CA GLU A 89 12.23 -9.92 3.21
C GLU A 89 13.42 -9.52 4.09
N SER A 90 14.03 -8.36 3.85
CA SER A 90 15.07 -7.81 4.73
C SER A 90 14.50 -7.30 6.06
N GLY A 91 13.17 -7.19 6.15
CA GLY A 91 12.45 -6.66 7.29
C GLY A 91 12.40 -5.13 7.33
N ALA A 92 12.95 -4.45 6.33
CA ALA A 92 12.86 -3.00 6.18
C ALA A 92 11.56 -2.62 5.46
N GLY A 93 11.08 -1.41 5.74
CA GLY A 93 9.82 -0.90 5.21
C GLY A 93 9.98 0.35 4.34
N ILE A 94 9.04 0.60 3.44
CA ILE A 94 8.94 1.86 2.71
C ILE A 94 7.51 2.41 2.76
N TYR A 95 7.40 3.71 2.97
CA TYR A 95 6.15 4.44 2.84
C TYR A 95 6.01 4.85 1.37
N LEU A 96 5.03 4.32 0.67
CA LEU A 96 4.78 4.56 -0.75
C LEU A 96 3.59 5.51 -0.91
N PHE A 97 3.81 6.61 -1.63
CA PHE A 97 2.74 7.45 -2.14
C PHE A 97 2.56 7.26 -3.65
N THR A 98 1.33 7.00 -4.04
CA THR A 98 0.89 6.83 -5.43
C THR A 98 -0.11 7.92 -5.80
N VAL A 99 -0.17 8.27 -7.08
CA VAL A 99 -1.10 9.30 -7.57
C VAL A 99 -2.55 8.85 -7.34
N ILE A 100 -3.41 9.76 -6.90
CA ILE A 100 -4.85 9.50 -6.75
C ILE A 100 -5.42 9.05 -8.09
N GLY A 101 -6.17 7.94 -8.09
CA GLY A 101 -6.65 7.27 -9.30
C GLY A 101 -5.80 6.05 -9.71
N SER A 102 -4.64 5.83 -9.05
CA SER A 102 -3.93 4.56 -9.15
C SER A 102 -4.79 3.38 -8.67
N PRO A 103 -4.51 2.15 -9.11
CA PRO A 103 -5.15 0.95 -8.60
C PRO A 103 -5.04 0.88 -7.07
N ILE A 104 -6.05 0.27 -6.46
CA ILE A 104 -5.97 -0.07 -5.05
C ILE A 104 -5.03 -1.28 -4.94
N TYR A 105 -4.06 -1.20 -4.03
CA TYR A 105 -3.20 -2.33 -3.67
C TYR A 105 -3.61 -2.86 -2.29
N PRO A 106 -4.42 -3.93 -2.22
CA PRO A 106 -4.87 -4.48 -0.95
C PRO A 106 -3.72 -4.95 -0.07
N MET A 107 -3.94 -4.96 1.25
CA MET A 107 -3.03 -5.61 2.20
C MET A 107 -2.71 -7.04 1.76
N GLY A 108 -1.43 -7.43 1.82
CA GLY A 108 -0.92 -8.73 1.37
C GLY A 108 -0.56 -8.78 -0.12
N SER A 109 -0.86 -7.74 -0.90
CA SER A 109 -0.41 -7.68 -2.30
C SER A 109 1.09 -7.50 -2.36
N VAL A 110 1.75 -8.23 -3.27
CA VAL A 110 3.17 -8.06 -3.55
C VAL A 110 3.32 -7.08 -4.72
N LEU A 111 4.09 -6.02 -4.49
CA LEU A 111 4.36 -4.99 -5.49
C LEU A 111 5.84 -5.04 -5.89
N GLU A 112 6.07 -5.07 -7.20
CA GLU A 112 7.35 -4.78 -7.83
C GLU A 112 7.35 -3.33 -8.33
N ILE A 113 8.41 -2.60 -8.02
CA ILE A 113 8.49 -1.16 -8.28
C ILE A 113 9.79 -0.82 -9.01
N ASP A 114 9.65 -0.23 -10.19
CA ASP A 114 10.75 0.42 -10.92
C ASP A 114 10.73 1.93 -10.67
N ALA A 115 11.49 2.35 -9.66
CA ALA A 115 11.51 3.74 -9.22
C ALA A 115 12.42 4.66 -10.06
N THR A 116 13.18 4.13 -11.03
CA THR A 116 14.20 4.90 -11.76
C THR A 116 13.62 5.97 -12.69
N SER A 117 12.38 5.80 -13.15
CA SER A 117 11.73 6.70 -14.11
C SER A 117 10.87 7.78 -13.42
N GLY A 118 11.49 8.56 -12.53
CA GLY A 118 10.84 9.71 -11.88
C GLY A 118 10.51 9.53 -10.40
N GLY A 119 10.79 8.36 -9.83
CA GLY A 119 10.69 8.13 -8.39
C GLY A 119 11.62 9.05 -7.60
N LYS A 120 11.18 9.43 -6.40
CA LYS A 120 11.93 10.27 -5.46
C LYS A 120 11.76 9.75 -4.04
N LEU A 121 12.82 9.86 -3.24
CA LEU A 121 12.78 9.72 -1.79
C LEU A 121 12.70 11.11 -1.15
N THR A 122 11.80 11.28 -0.19
CA THR A 122 11.65 12.53 0.58
C THR A 122 11.15 12.22 2.00
N LEU A 123 11.24 13.20 2.89
CA LEU A 123 10.65 13.09 4.23
C LEU A 123 9.27 13.76 4.24
N TYR A 124 8.21 12.96 4.23
CA TYR A 124 6.85 13.45 4.36
C TYR A 124 6.36 13.27 5.80
N ASN A 125 6.09 14.37 6.50
CA ASN A 125 5.76 14.37 7.94
C ASN A 125 6.75 13.53 8.77
N GLY A 126 8.04 13.60 8.44
CA GLY A 126 9.10 12.87 9.13
C GLY A 126 9.28 11.40 8.75
N ASP A 127 8.42 10.86 7.88
CA ASP A 127 8.52 9.49 7.39
C ASP A 127 9.21 9.45 6.02
N LEU A 128 10.04 8.44 5.75
CA LEU A 128 10.76 8.32 4.48
C LEU A 128 9.82 7.75 3.42
N GLU A 129 9.38 8.63 2.54
CA GLU A 129 8.39 8.39 1.50
C GLU A 129 9.08 8.17 0.14
N LEU A 130 8.66 7.12 -0.57
CA LEU A 130 8.85 6.95 -2.00
C LEU A 130 7.63 7.51 -2.73
N MET A 131 7.84 8.49 -3.59
CA MET A 131 6.77 9.13 -4.36
C MET A 131 7.15 9.36 -5.82
N SER A 132 6.19 9.85 -6.61
CA SER A 132 6.36 10.21 -8.02
C SER A 132 6.74 9.05 -8.96
N VAL A 133 6.67 7.79 -8.49
CA VAL A 133 6.83 6.63 -9.37
C VAL A 133 5.65 6.57 -10.34
N PRO A 134 5.89 6.50 -11.67
CA PRO A 134 4.81 6.34 -12.63
C PRO A 134 3.98 5.09 -12.33
N GLN A 135 2.66 5.17 -12.45
CA GLN A 135 1.76 4.04 -12.17
C GLN A 135 2.13 2.78 -12.96
N ALA A 136 2.55 2.94 -14.22
CA ALA A 136 2.96 1.82 -15.08
C ALA A 136 4.20 1.05 -14.55
N ASN A 137 4.95 1.64 -13.63
CA ASN A 137 6.13 1.05 -13.01
C ASN A 137 5.85 0.43 -11.64
N ILE A 138 4.60 0.43 -11.18
CA ILE A 138 4.16 -0.24 -9.97
C ILE A 138 3.30 -1.41 -10.41
N VAL A 139 3.86 -2.61 -10.35
CA VAL A 139 3.21 -3.83 -10.85
C VAL A 139 2.89 -4.73 -9.66
N GLN A 140 1.63 -5.10 -9.53
CA GLN A 140 1.26 -6.18 -8.62
C GLN A 140 1.66 -7.51 -9.24
N THR A 141 2.44 -8.30 -8.53
CA THR A 141 2.94 -9.59 -9.00
C THR A 141 2.38 -10.74 -8.17
N SER A 142 2.38 -11.93 -8.76
CA SER A 142 2.09 -13.17 -8.05
C SER A 142 3.24 -13.55 -7.11
N GLY A 143 2.97 -14.44 -6.16
CA GLY A 143 3.93 -14.85 -5.13
C GLY A 143 3.55 -14.33 -3.74
N ALA A 144 4.36 -14.70 -2.74
CA ALA A 144 4.13 -14.34 -1.36
C ALA A 144 5.44 -13.97 -0.69
N ILE A 145 5.46 -12.79 -0.06
CA ILE A 145 6.50 -12.39 0.88
C ILE A 145 5.92 -12.56 2.27
N THR A 146 6.47 -13.48 3.06
CA THR A 146 5.99 -13.72 4.42
C THR A 146 6.67 -12.75 5.38
N ILE A 147 5.87 -11.91 6.04
CA ILE A 147 6.34 -10.95 7.04
C ILE A 147 5.90 -11.42 8.43
N SER A 148 6.87 -11.69 9.28
CA SER A 148 6.64 -11.92 10.71
C SER A 148 6.75 -10.60 11.48
N PRO A 149 5.75 -10.21 12.28
CA PRO A 149 5.85 -9.01 13.11
C PRO A 149 7.06 -9.08 14.05
N ARG A 150 7.80 -7.98 14.13
CA ARG A 150 8.86 -7.83 15.13
C ARG A 150 8.23 -7.64 16.51
N VAL A 151 8.45 -8.59 17.43
CA VAL A 151 8.05 -8.41 18.83
C VAL A 151 8.93 -7.34 19.46
N ALA A 152 8.33 -6.26 19.97
CA ALA A 152 9.05 -5.13 20.53
C ALA A 152 8.21 -4.42 21.59
N THR A 153 8.91 -3.77 22.52
CA THR A 153 8.35 -2.82 23.49
C THR A 153 8.11 -1.45 22.86
N VAL A 154 7.31 -0.62 23.51
CA VAL A 154 7.06 0.76 23.09
C VAL A 154 8.37 1.56 23.02
N ALA A 155 9.24 1.43 24.02
CA ALA A 155 10.52 2.15 24.06
C ALA A 155 11.45 1.76 22.89
N GLU A 156 11.49 0.48 22.51
CA GLU A 156 12.26 0.02 21.36
C GLU A 156 11.73 0.60 20.04
N ILE A 157 10.41 0.64 19.87
CA ILE A 157 9.77 1.24 18.69
C ILE A 157 10.10 2.74 18.61
N VAL A 158 10.00 3.47 19.72
CA VAL A 158 10.30 4.91 19.77
C VAL A 158 11.78 5.17 19.45
N THR A 159 12.68 4.38 20.04
CA THR A 159 14.14 4.52 19.84
C THR A 159 14.54 4.25 18.39
N ASN A 160 13.90 3.28 17.74
CA ASN A 160 14.25 2.82 16.40
C ASN A 160 13.34 3.37 15.29
N LYS A 161 12.50 4.37 15.57
CA LYS A 161 11.40 4.81 14.68
C LYS A 161 11.83 5.06 13.24
N ASN A 162 12.99 5.69 13.00
CA ASN A 162 13.45 6.03 11.66
C ASN A 162 13.85 4.78 10.85
N THR A 163 14.40 3.77 11.52
CA THR A 163 14.81 2.52 10.88
C THR A 163 13.62 1.58 10.71
N TRP A 164 12.66 1.61 11.64
CA TRP A 164 11.52 0.70 11.67
C TRP A 164 10.26 1.28 11.01
N ALA A 165 10.27 2.53 10.55
CA ALA A 165 9.15 3.11 9.83
C ALA A 165 8.73 2.21 8.66
N SER A 166 7.42 1.98 8.53
CA SER A 166 6.79 1.05 7.58
C SER A 166 7.13 -0.43 7.79
N THR A 167 7.48 -0.83 9.02
CA THR A 167 7.67 -2.25 9.37
C THR A 167 6.60 -2.74 10.35
N LEU A 168 6.26 -4.02 10.25
CA LEU A 168 5.28 -4.68 11.11
C LEU A 168 5.90 -5.03 12.47
N VAL A 169 5.22 -4.65 13.55
CA VAL A 169 5.60 -4.87 14.94
C VAL A 169 4.45 -5.50 15.73
N LYS A 170 4.78 -6.18 16.82
CA LYS A 170 3.83 -6.65 17.84
C LYS A 170 4.29 -6.20 19.22
N ILE A 171 3.46 -5.40 19.88
CA ILE A 171 3.64 -5.00 21.28
C ILE A 171 2.86 -5.99 22.14
N ASN A 172 3.56 -6.69 23.03
CA ASN A 172 2.94 -7.57 24.03
C ASN A 172 2.86 -6.85 25.38
N ASN A 173 2.00 -7.33 26.27
CA ASN A 173 1.84 -6.78 27.63
C ASN A 173 1.48 -5.29 27.63
N VAL A 174 0.64 -4.87 26.68
CA VAL A 174 -0.01 -3.56 26.71
C VAL A 174 -0.84 -3.48 27.98
N THR A 175 -0.60 -2.46 28.78
CA THR A 175 -1.24 -2.25 30.08
C THR A 175 -2.42 -1.29 30.00
N SER A 176 -2.46 -0.45 28.96
CA SER A 176 -3.53 0.52 28.77
C SER A 176 -3.64 0.95 27.30
N ILE A 177 -4.86 0.99 26.79
CA ILE A 177 -5.23 1.68 25.54
C ILE A 177 -6.31 2.71 25.88
N THR A 178 -6.01 3.99 25.69
CA THR A 178 -6.95 5.09 26.02
C THR A 178 -7.08 6.06 24.86
N GLN A 179 -8.28 6.56 24.62
CA GLN A 179 -8.48 7.62 23.63
C GLN A 179 -7.77 8.90 24.11
N ALA A 180 -6.86 9.43 23.30
CA ALA A 180 -6.12 10.65 23.57
C ALA A 180 -6.80 11.87 22.94
N SER A 181 -7.24 11.76 21.69
CA SER A 181 -7.91 12.84 20.96
C SER A 181 -8.74 12.28 19.79
N SER A 182 -9.61 13.12 19.24
CA SER A 182 -10.36 12.81 18.01
C SER A 182 -10.54 14.06 17.16
N ASN A 183 -10.70 13.87 15.86
CA ASN A 183 -11.05 14.91 14.91
C ASN A 183 -11.92 14.32 13.78
N SER A 184 -12.18 15.08 12.73
CA SER A 184 -13.02 14.62 11.61
C SER A 184 -12.39 13.48 10.78
N THR A 185 -11.07 13.32 10.81
CA THR A 185 -10.36 12.30 10.01
C THR A 185 -10.15 11.00 10.78
N GLY A 186 -10.07 11.05 12.12
CA GLY A 186 -9.90 9.85 12.94
C GLY A 186 -9.74 10.11 14.42
N VAL A 187 -9.38 9.06 15.13
CA VAL A 187 -9.18 9.01 16.58
C VAL A 187 -7.75 8.58 16.88
N THR A 188 -7.09 9.30 17.78
CA THR A 188 -5.77 8.94 18.31
C THR A 188 -5.94 8.29 19.68
N TYR A 189 -5.30 7.14 19.86
CA TYR A 189 -5.20 6.42 21.12
C TYR A 189 -3.77 6.46 21.64
N ASN A 190 -3.62 6.45 22.95
CA ASN A 190 -2.36 6.15 23.63
C ASN A 190 -2.30 4.64 23.87
N VAL A 191 -1.21 4.01 23.44
CA VAL A 191 -0.91 2.60 23.70
C VAL A 191 0.29 2.56 24.64
N THR A 192 0.09 2.00 25.83
CA THR A 192 1.07 2.00 26.92
C THR A 192 1.46 0.56 27.27
N ASP A 193 2.76 0.31 27.39
CA ASP A 193 3.32 -0.88 28.05
C ASP A 193 4.18 -0.46 29.27
N ALA A 194 4.93 -1.39 29.86
CA ALA A 194 5.80 -1.08 31.00
C ALA A 194 6.97 -0.14 30.67
N THR A 195 7.29 0.07 29.39
CA THR A 195 8.46 0.82 28.91
C THR A 195 8.13 2.22 28.42
N GLY A 196 6.88 2.49 28.06
CA GLY A 196 6.48 3.81 27.60
C GLY A 196 5.08 3.87 27.02
N THR A 197 4.78 5.00 26.36
CA THR A 197 3.53 5.22 25.63
C THR A 197 3.84 5.74 24.22
N LEU A 198 3.13 5.22 23.22
CA LEU A 198 3.14 5.74 21.85
C LEU A 198 1.71 5.95 21.34
N SER A 199 1.57 6.63 20.20
CA SER A 199 0.26 6.91 19.62
C SER A 199 -0.18 5.84 18.62
N MET A 200 -1.47 5.56 18.58
CA MET A 200 -2.12 4.74 17.55
C MET A 200 -3.24 5.55 16.91
N PHE A 201 -3.12 5.89 15.63
CA PHE A 201 -4.16 6.63 14.92
C PHE A 201 -5.04 5.67 14.10
N VAL A 202 -6.35 5.86 14.19
CA VAL A 202 -7.34 5.08 13.44
C VAL A 202 -8.26 6.05 12.70
N ARG A 203 -8.29 5.95 11.38
CA ARG A 203 -9.16 6.77 10.54
C ARG A 203 -10.61 6.40 10.75
N THR A 204 -11.50 7.40 10.77
CA THR A 204 -12.94 7.18 10.89
C THR A 204 -13.47 6.31 9.73
N VAL A 205 -12.96 6.54 8.52
CA VAL A 205 -13.37 5.79 7.32
C VAL A 205 -12.93 4.32 7.33
N SER A 206 -11.98 3.93 8.18
CA SER A 206 -11.54 2.53 8.29
C SER A 206 -12.61 1.61 8.89
N GLY A 207 -13.54 2.17 9.68
CA GLY A 207 -14.52 1.40 10.43
C GLY A 207 -13.94 0.51 11.54
N ILE A 208 -12.64 0.60 11.82
CA ILE A 208 -11.98 -0.22 12.84
C ILE A 208 -12.43 0.23 14.23
N THR A 209 -13.03 -0.69 14.99
CA THR A 209 -13.36 -0.48 16.40
C THR A 209 -12.18 -0.90 17.27
N VAL A 210 -11.71 0.00 18.14
CA VAL A 210 -10.55 -0.24 19.02
C VAL A 210 -11.00 -0.93 20.31
N ASN A 211 -10.43 -2.10 20.59
CA ASN A 211 -10.61 -2.80 21.87
C ASN A 211 -9.74 -2.14 22.95
N LEU A 212 -10.33 -1.31 23.80
CA LEU A 212 -9.60 -0.60 24.86
C LEU A 212 -9.04 -1.50 25.97
N SER A 213 -9.55 -2.73 26.10
CA SER A 213 -9.04 -3.74 27.04
C SER A 213 -7.99 -4.68 26.43
N GLY A 214 -7.52 -4.39 25.21
CA GLY A 214 -6.48 -5.17 24.56
C GLY A 214 -5.16 -5.17 25.34
N THR A 215 -4.51 -6.33 25.37
CA THR A 215 -3.23 -6.60 26.04
C THR A 215 -2.08 -6.80 25.06
N SER A 216 -2.36 -6.85 23.76
CA SER A 216 -1.36 -6.77 22.70
C SER A 216 -1.87 -5.96 21.51
N VAL A 217 -0.93 -5.33 20.78
CA VAL A 217 -1.21 -4.58 19.55
C VAL A 217 -0.23 -5.01 18.47
N THR A 218 -0.74 -5.47 17.33
CA THR A 218 0.04 -5.72 16.11
C THR A 218 -0.21 -4.58 15.12
N GLY A 219 0.82 -3.98 14.57
CA GLY A 219 0.64 -2.84 13.67
C GLY A 219 1.91 -2.52 12.92
N TYR A 220 1.87 -1.49 12.10
CA TYR A 220 3.04 -0.99 11.39
C TYR A 220 3.49 0.35 11.96
N VAL A 221 4.80 0.53 12.10
CA VAL A 221 5.37 1.78 12.62
C VAL A 221 5.19 2.88 11.59
N SER A 222 4.78 4.06 12.04
CA SER A 222 4.65 5.27 11.24
C SER A 222 5.20 6.47 12.00
N ILE A 223 5.53 7.54 11.27
CA ILE A 223 5.96 8.80 11.86
C ILE A 223 5.00 9.88 11.38
N PHE A 224 4.52 10.70 12.32
CA PHE A 224 3.78 11.92 12.00
C PHE A 224 4.46 13.12 12.66
N ASN A 225 5.06 13.96 11.83
CA ASN A 225 6.02 14.99 12.20
C ASN A 225 7.20 14.39 12.98
N THR A 226 7.14 14.46 14.31
CA THR A 226 8.15 13.91 15.20
C THR A 226 7.62 12.75 16.06
N THR A 227 6.30 12.53 16.05
CA THR A 227 5.61 11.54 16.86
C THR A 227 5.71 10.16 16.23
N THR A 228 6.20 9.19 17.01
CA THR A 228 6.14 7.78 16.64
C THR A 228 4.71 7.28 16.81
N GLN A 229 4.20 6.61 15.79
CA GLN A 229 2.87 6.03 15.76
C GLN A 229 2.92 4.55 15.39
N VAL A 230 1.87 3.82 15.77
CA VAL A 230 1.56 2.50 15.20
C VAL A 230 0.20 2.56 14.51
N GLY A 231 0.14 2.12 13.26
CA GLY A 231 -1.11 1.93 12.52
C GLY A 231 -1.55 0.48 12.64
N ILE A 232 -2.83 0.24 12.93
CA ILE A 232 -3.44 -1.10 12.90
C ILE A 232 -4.09 -1.35 11.55
N ARG A 233 -4.20 -2.63 11.19
CA ARG A 233 -4.75 -3.07 9.90
C ARG A 233 -6.21 -3.49 10.06
N THR A 234 -6.54 -4.08 11.20
CA THR A 234 -7.91 -4.54 11.54
C THR A 234 -8.16 -4.41 13.04
N ALA A 235 -9.41 -4.64 13.49
CA ALA A 235 -9.70 -4.74 14.92
C ALA A 235 -9.02 -5.95 15.60
N ALA A 236 -8.78 -7.04 14.85
CA ALA A 236 -8.15 -8.26 15.35
C ALA A 236 -6.65 -8.11 15.65
N ASP A 237 -6.05 -6.99 15.22
CA ASP A 237 -4.69 -6.62 15.60
C ASP A 237 -4.57 -6.23 17.07
N ILE A 238 -5.70 -6.02 17.77
CA ILE A 238 -5.75 -5.73 19.20
C ILE A 238 -6.38 -6.93 19.92
N GLN A 239 -5.59 -7.62 20.76
CA GLN A 239 -6.03 -8.82 21.50
C GLN A 239 -5.94 -8.60 23.00
#